data_AF-A0A9D6RPP0-F1
#
_entry.id   AF-A0A9D6RPP0-F1
#
_cell.length_a   1.000
_cell.length_b   1.000
_cell.length_c   1.000
_cell.angle_alpha   90.00
_cell.angle_beta   90.00
_cell.angle_gamma   90.00
#
_symmetry.space_group_name_H-M   'P 1'
#
loop_
_entity.id
_entity.type
_entity.pdbx_description
1 polymer ?
#
loop_
_entity_poly.entity_id
_entity_poly.type
_entity_poly.pdbx_seq_one_letter_code
_entity_poly.pdbx_strand_id
1 'polypeptide(L)'
;MQHHPRMLARPAFWLAALFSVGIFVGCDDARKVIVTTMSNTTAERNAKVDHRLQSALETSTNAQVLVWQEFLTKWPLARKGHGFAWYEDLNKFQGNVSAVTVIEARYAFKVILDFEIDSDFKEIKFPKLRFHFAEVKQVIVPPGGAAQGGVTVLFQPDQKWLGLKEWRQLVESGWNFSVVGVNVISNAPVQNIQSALPNL
;
A
#
# COMPACT_ATOMS: atom_id res chain seq x y z
N MET A 1 -0.64 25.16 -1.55
CA MET A 1 -1.69 24.89 -2.56
C MET A 1 -2.21 23.48 -2.31
N GLN A 2 -3.52 23.33 -2.10
CA GLN A 2 -4.13 22.03 -1.84
C GLN A 2 -4.43 21.38 -3.20
N HIS A 3 -3.75 20.27 -3.51
CA HIS A 3 -4.04 19.48 -4.71
C HIS A 3 -5.30 18.65 -4.44
N HIS A 4 -6.31 18.75 -5.30
CA HIS A 4 -7.51 17.94 -5.21
C HIS A 4 -7.30 16.64 -5.99
N PRO A 5 -7.07 15.50 -5.31
CA PRO A 5 -7.07 14.21 -6.00
C PRO A 5 -8.49 13.91 -6.50
N ARG A 6 -8.63 13.57 -7.78
CA ARG A 6 -9.79 12.77 -8.22
C ARG A 6 -9.60 11.37 -7.64
N MET A 7 -10.20 11.12 -6.47
CA MET A 7 -10.36 9.76 -5.98
C MET A 7 -11.16 8.99 -7.03
N LEU A 8 -10.54 7.98 -7.64
CA LEU A 8 -11.25 6.93 -8.36
C LEU A 8 -11.96 6.06 -7.31
N ALA A 9 -13.02 6.61 -6.72
CA ALA A 9 -13.87 5.92 -5.77
C ALA A 9 -14.58 4.78 -6.51
N ARG A 10 -14.57 3.59 -5.90
CA ARG A 10 -15.50 2.51 -6.23
C ARG A 10 -16.93 3.10 -6.24
N PRO A 11 -17.77 2.82 -7.25
CA PRO A 11 -19.05 3.49 -7.36
C PRO A 11 -19.98 3.02 -6.24
N ALA A 12 -20.26 3.90 -5.28
CA ALA A 12 -21.45 3.80 -4.45
C ALA A 12 -22.63 4.31 -5.31
N PHE A 13 -23.47 3.35 -5.70
CA PHE A 13 -24.78 3.59 -6.31
C PHE A 13 -25.58 4.61 -5.47
N TRP A 14 -25.88 5.78 -6.02
CA TRP A 14 -27.07 6.55 -5.63
C TRP A 14 -27.67 7.24 -6.85
N LEU A 15 -28.95 6.93 -7.08
CA LEU A 15 -29.81 7.50 -8.11
C LEU A 15 -30.04 8.99 -7.86
N ALA A 16 -29.99 9.78 -8.93
CA ALA A 16 -30.96 10.86 -9.15
C ALA A 16 -31.19 11.01 -10.66
N ALA A 17 -32.32 10.48 -11.10
CA ALA A 17 -32.91 10.80 -12.39
C ALA A 17 -33.69 12.12 -12.25
N LEU A 18 -33.59 13.02 -13.23
CA LEU A 18 -34.73 13.48 -14.05
C LEU A 18 -34.41 14.72 -14.91
N PHE A 19 -35.09 14.74 -16.07
CA PHE A 19 -35.25 15.81 -17.09
C PHE A 19 -34.09 15.96 -18.10
N SER A 20 -34.24 15.76 -19.42
CA SER A 20 -35.45 15.73 -20.27
C SER A 20 -35.26 14.89 -21.54
N VAL A 21 -36.37 14.28 -21.95
CA VAL A 21 -36.66 13.39 -23.07
C VAL A 21 -36.22 13.96 -24.43
N GLY A 22 -35.65 13.10 -25.30
CA GLY A 22 -35.50 13.45 -26.71
C GLY A 22 -34.63 12.59 -27.64
N ILE A 23 -33.94 11.51 -27.22
CA ILE A 23 -33.20 10.64 -28.17
C ILE A 23 -33.19 9.17 -27.67
N PHE A 24 -34.34 8.51 -27.67
CA PHE A 24 -34.47 7.05 -27.49
C PHE A 24 -34.57 6.47 -28.92
N VAL A 25 -33.58 5.76 -29.50
CA VAL A 25 -33.39 4.29 -29.40
C VAL A 25 -31.91 3.87 -29.55
N GLY A 26 -30.97 4.77 -29.84
CA GLY A 26 -29.54 4.43 -30.05
C GLY A 26 -28.60 4.65 -28.85
N CYS A 27 -29.10 5.19 -27.74
CA CYS A 27 -28.25 5.73 -26.68
C CYS A 27 -27.87 4.71 -25.58
N ASP A 28 -28.66 3.66 -25.36
CA ASP A 28 -28.36 2.64 -24.34
C ASP A 28 -27.21 1.72 -24.76
N ASP A 29 -27.12 1.37 -26.04
CA ASP A 29 -25.97 0.63 -26.58
C ASP A 29 -24.74 1.53 -26.68
N ALA A 30 -24.87 2.78 -27.12
CA ALA A 30 -23.74 3.71 -27.12
C ALA A 30 -23.21 3.97 -25.69
N ARG A 31 -24.09 4.12 -24.68
CA ARG A 31 -23.70 4.32 -23.29
C ARG A 31 -23.06 3.07 -22.70
N LYS A 32 -23.60 1.86 -22.96
CA LYS A 32 -22.95 0.60 -22.56
C LYS A 32 -21.61 0.41 -23.24
N VAL A 33 -21.49 0.71 -24.54
CA VAL A 33 -20.24 0.64 -25.30
C VAL A 33 -19.23 1.67 -24.79
N ILE A 34 -19.64 2.90 -24.49
CA ILE A 34 -18.78 3.94 -23.93
C ILE A 34 -18.32 3.56 -22.52
N VAL A 35 -19.22 3.13 -21.64
CA VAL A 35 -18.86 2.67 -20.28
C VAL A 35 -17.92 1.47 -20.33
N THR A 36 -18.18 0.51 -21.22
CA THR A 36 -17.32 -0.68 -21.42
C THR A 36 -15.97 -0.27 -22.00
N THR A 37 -15.91 0.64 -22.96
CA THR A 37 -14.66 1.12 -23.57
C THR A 37 -13.85 1.97 -22.59
N MET A 38 -14.47 2.85 -21.81
CA MET A 38 -13.82 3.63 -20.75
C MET A 38 -13.34 2.75 -19.58
N SER A 39 -14.11 1.71 -19.25
CA SER A 39 -13.72 0.69 -18.26
C SER A 39 -12.54 -0.14 -18.76
N ASN A 40 -12.57 -0.60 -20.01
CA ASN A 40 -11.50 -1.40 -20.63
C ASN A 40 -10.21 -0.59 -20.75
N THR A 41 -10.28 0.67 -21.18
CA THR A 41 -9.11 1.56 -21.24
C THR A 41 -8.54 1.86 -19.85
N THR A 42 -9.38 1.94 -18.80
CA THR A 42 -8.91 2.10 -17.41
C THR A 42 -8.26 0.82 -16.90
N ALA A 43 -8.84 -0.35 -17.15
CA ALA A 43 -8.29 -1.64 -16.75
C ALA A 43 -6.94 -1.91 -17.44
N GLU A 44 -6.84 -1.68 -18.75
CA GLU A 44 -5.59 -1.80 -19.51
C GLU A 44 -4.50 -0.87 -18.98
N ARG A 45 -4.88 0.37 -18.65
CA ARG A 45 -3.95 1.36 -18.09
C ARG A 45 -3.45 0.95 -16.71
N ASN A 46 -4.34 0.46 -15.86
CA ASN A 46 -3.97 -0.06 -14.54
C ASN A 46 -3.06 -1.29 -14.67
N ALA A 47 -3.35 -2.20 -15.59
CA ALA A 47 -2.50 -3.36 -15.87
C ALA A 47 -1.09 -2.95 -16.35
N LYS A 48 -0.97 -1.89 -17.16
CA LYS A 48 0.33 -1.32 -17.56
C LYS A 48 1.10 -0.76 -16.37
N VAL A 49 0.42 -0.05 -15.47
CA VAL A 49 1.02 0.45 -14.21
C VAL A 49 1.52 -0.72 -13.37
N ASP A 50 0.68 -1.73 -13.15
CA ASP A 50 1.01 -2.90 -12.35
C ASP A 50 2.21 -3.66 -12.92
N HIS A 51 2.19 -3.94 -14.22
CA HIS A 51 3.29 -4.61 -14.91
C HIS A 51 4.59 -3.80 -14.81
N ARG A 52 4.52 -2.48 -15.05
CA ARG A 52 5.71 -1.61 -15.00
C ARG A 52 6.29 -1.54 -13.59
N LEU A 53 5.43 -1.42 -12.59
CA LEU A 53 5.80 -1.41 -11.18
C LEU A 53 6.46 -2.72 -10.77
N GLN A 54 5.85 -3.87 -11.10
CA GLN A 54 6.39 -5.19 -10.76
C GLN A 54 7.76 -5.41 -11.41
N SER A 55 7.88 -5.15 -12.71
CA SER A 55 9.16 -5.24 -13.44
C SER A 55 10.24 -4.35 -12.83
N ALA A 56 9.89 -3.13 -12.42
CA ALA A 56 10.82 -2.22 -11.78
C ALA A 56 11.23 -2.68 -10.37
N LEU A 57 10.30 -3.23 -9.58
CA LEU A 57 10.63 -3.76 -8.25
C LEU A 57 11.56 -4.96 -8.31
N GLU A 58 11.54 -5.74 -9.40
CA GLU A 58 12.41 -6.91 -9.60
C GLU A 58 13.81 -6.53 -10.12
N THR A 59 13.91 -5.46 -10.91
CA THR A 59 15.15 -5.13 -11.65
C THR A 59 15.86 -3.86 -11.19
N SER A 60 15.21 -3.04 -10.35
CA SER A 60 15.75 -1.74 -9.92
C SER A 60 16.91 -1.90 -8.95
N THR A 61 17.93 -1.06 -9.15
CA THR A 61 19.06 -0.87 -8.23
C THR A 61 18.86 0.32 -7.29
N ASN A 62 17.68 0.94 -7.30
CA ASN A 62 17.37 2.08 -6.44
C ASN A 62 17.47 1.69 -4.96
N ALA A 63 18.17 2.50 -4.16
CA ALA A 63 18.40 2.22 -2.75
C ALA A 63 17.11 1.98 -1.93
N GLN A 64 16.02 2.68 -2.24
CA GLN A 64 14.73 2.48 -1.57
C GLN A 64 14.12 1.12 -1.91
N VAL A 65 14.26 0.67 -3.17
CA VAL A 65 13.79 -0.65 -3.62
C VAL A 65 14.60 -1.76 -2.97
N LEU A 66 15.92 -1.59 -2.87
CA LEU A 66 16.78 -2.58 -2.21
C LEU A 66 16.43 -2.75 -0.73
N VAL A 67 16.17 -1.66 -0.02
CA VAL A 67 15.73 -1.71 1.39
C VAL A 67 14.32 -2.30 1.52
N TRP A 68 13.42 -1.99 0.59
CA TRP A 68 12.12 -2.64 0.51
C TRP A 68 12.23 -4.16 0.33
N GLN A 69 13.12 -4.63 -0.55
CA GLN A 69 13.39 -6.06 -0.75
C GLN A 69 14.02 -6.68 0.50
N GLU A 70 14.95 -5.99 1.16
CA GLU A 70 15.54 -6.42 2.42
C GLU A 70 14.46 -6.65 3.49
N PHE A 71 13.51 -5.73 3.62
CA PHE A 71 12.35 -5.92 4.51
C PHE A 71 11.60 -7.21 4.20
N LEU A 72 11.32 -7.48 2.92
CA LEU A 72 10.61 -8.69 2.49
C LEU A 72 11.43 -9.97 2.74
N THR A 73 12.76 -9.92 2.65
CA THR A 73 13.63 -11.05 3.01
C THR A 73 13.55 -11.35 4.51
N LYS A 74 13.44 -10.32 5.34
CA LYS A 74 13.35 -10.47 6.81
C LYS A 74 11.96 -10.88 7.28
N TRP A 75 10.94 -10.44 6.56
CA TRP A 75 9.53 -10.74 6.83
C TRP A 75 8.89 -11.38 5.58
N PRO A 76 9.24 -12.63 5.25
CA PRO A 76 8.79 -13.29 4.01
C PRO A 76 7.26 -13.49 3.96
N LEU A 77 6.62 -13.58 5.12
CA LEU A 77 5.17 -13.70 5.26
C LEU A 77 4.46 -12.32 5.33
N ALA A 78 5.19 -11.22 5.17
CA ALA A 78 4.59 -9.89 5.16
C ALA A 78 3.57 -9.78 4.02
N ARG A 79 2.37 -9.34 4.36
CA ARG A 79 1.30 -9.17 3.39
C ARG A 79 1.56 -7.92 2.56
N LYS A 80 1.69 -8.11 1.25
CA LYS A 80 1.91 -7.04 0.27
C LYS A 80 0.57 -6.47 -0.19
N GLY A 81 0.58 -5.20 -0.57
CA GLY A 81 -0.52 -4.54 -1.27
C GLY A 81 -0.04 -3.22 -1.86
N HIS A 82 -0.73 -2.74 -2.87
CA HIS A 82 -0.39 -1.48 -3.52
C HIS A 82 -1.63 -0.74 -3.97
N GLY A 83 -1.46 0.55 -4.24
CA GLY A 83 -2.50 1.40 -4.77
C GLY A 83 -1.91 2.65 -5.40
N PHE A 84 -2.60 3.19 -6.39
CA PHE A 84 -2.18 4.37 -7.13
C PHE A 84 -3.37 5.17 -7.62
N ALA A 85 -3.12 6.43 -7.94
CA ALA A 85 -4.06 7.32 -8.58
C ALA A 85 -3.37 8.05 -9.73
N TRP A 86 -4.18 8.49 -10.70
CA TRP A 86 -3.75 9.37 -11.77
C TRP A 86 -3.85 10.83 -11.32
N TYR A 87 -2.79 11.60 -11.54
CA TYR A 87 -2.70 13.02 -11.24
C TYR A 87 -2.58 13.80 -12.55
N GLU A 88 -3.70 14.41 -12.98
CA GLU A 88 -3.80 15.13 -14.26
C GLU A 88 -2.85 16.33 -14.34
N ASP A 89 -2.66 17.04 -13.22
CA ASP A 89 -1.78 18.21 -13.10
C ASP A 89 -0.30 17.86 -13.23
N LEU A 90 0.08 16.66 -12.82
CA LEU A 90 1.45 16.17 -12.89
C LEU A 90 1.72 15.28 -14.11
N ASN A 91 0.66 14.92 -14.84
CA ASN A 91 0.69 13.95 -15.92
C ASN A 91 1.38 12.62 -15.52
N LYS A 92 1.09 12.15 -14.31
CA LYS A 92 1.75 10.99 -13.67
C LYS A 92 0.76 10.15 -12.88
N PHE A 93 1.06 8.85 -12.79
CA PHE A 93 0.53 8.00 -11.73
C PHE A 93 1.39 8.17 -10.49
N GLN A 94 0.77 8.36 -9.33
CA GLN A 94 1.47 8.27 -8.05
C GLN A 94 0.77 7.26 -7.16
N GLY A 95 1.57 6.51 -6.41
CA GLY A 95 1.06 5.45 -5.55
C GLY A 95 2.08 5.00 -4.53
N ASN A 96 1.77 3.90 -3.87
CA ASN A 96 2.72 3.18 -3.04
C ASN A 96 2.52 1.68 -3.15
N VAL A 97 3.61 0.96 -2.92
CA VAL A 97 3.58 -0.44 -2.51
C VAL A 97 3.84 -0.50 -1.01
N SER A 98 3.13 -1.38 -0.32
CA SER A 98 3.26 -1.55 1.13
C SER A 98 3.20 -3.01 1.55
N ALA A 99 4.01 -3.35 2.54
CA ALA A 99 4.10 -4.69 3.08
C ALA A 99 4.01 -4.59 4.60
N VAL A 100 3.19 -5.43 5.22
CA VAL A 100 2.94 -5.39 6.65
C VAL A 100 3.16 -6.77 7.27
N THR A 101 3.91 -6.77 8.37
CA THR A 101 4.05 -7.93 9.26
C THR A 101 3.37 -7.64 10.58
N VAL A 102 2.78 -8.66 11.19
CA VAL A 102 2.20 -8.59 12.53
C VAL A 102 3.15 -9.27 13.51
N ILE A 103 3.43 -8.59 14.61
CA ILE A 103 4.30 -9.02 15.68
C ILE A 103 3.40 -9.29 16.89
N GLU A 104 3.32 -10.56 17.32
CA GLU A 104 2.64 -10.99 18.55
C GLU A 104 1.16 -10.62 18.63
N ALA A 105 0.49 -10.55 17.48
CA ALA A 105 -0.89 -10.05 17.36
C ALA A 105 -1.14 -8.65 17.96
N ARG A 106 -0.07 -7.95 18.38
CA ARG A 106 -0.13 -6.71 19.14
C ARG A 106 0.50 -5.54 18.39
N TYR A 107 1.52 -5.76 17.58
CA TYR A 107 2.13 -4.68 16.80
C TYR A 107 2.09 -5.00 15.32
N ALA A 108 2.04 -3.96 14.50
CA ALA A 108 2.18 -4.05 13.08
C ALA A 108 3.36 -3.20 12.64
N PHE A 109 4.25 -3.82 11.87
CA PHE A 109 5.38 -3.14 11.26
C PHE A 109 5.19 -3.14 9.75
N LYS A 110 5.01 -1.95 9.19
CA LYS A 110 4.67 -1.72 7.79
C LYS A 110 5.80 -0.96 7.12
N VAL A 111 6.24 -1.44 5.97
CA VAL A 111 7.07 -0.67 5.04
C VAL A 111 6.18 -0.10 3.94
N ILE A 112 6.47 1.13 3.49
CA ILE A 112 5.77 1.84 2.43
C ILE A 112 6.81 2.43 1.49
N LEU A 113 6.75 2.04 0.22
CA LEU A 113 7.57 2.57 -0.86
C LEU A 113 6.67 3.33 -1.83
N ASP A 114 6.82 4.65 -1.84
CA ASP A 114 6.10 5.51 -2.76
C ASP A 114 6.71 5.36 -4.17
N PHE A 115 5.87 5.44 -5.20
CA PHE A 115 6.30 5.40 -6.59
C PHE A 115 5.58 6.44 -7.45
N GLU A 116 6.23 6.81 -8.55
CA GLU A 116 5.68 7.65 -9.60
C GLU A 116 5.93 7.02 -10.96
N ILE A 117 4.95 7.01 -11.86
CA ILE A 117 5.08 6.52 -13.23
C ILE A 117 4.55 7.59 -14.18
N ASP A 118 5.34 7.92 -15.20
CA ASP A 118 4.92 8.90 -16.21
C ASP A 118 3.76 8.37 -17.07
N SER A 119 3.03 9.29 -17.70
CA SER A 119 1.88 8.97 -18.57
C SER A 119 2.18 7.99 -19.71
N ASP A 120 3.45 7.90 -20.13
CA ASP A 120 3.92 7.03 -21.20
C ASP A 120 4.50 5.69 -20.70
N PHE A 121 4.47 5.46 -19.38
CA PHE A 121 4.94 4.26 -18.68
C PHE A 121 6.44 3.96 -18.84
N LYS A 122 7.24 4.88 -19.40
CA LYS A 122 8.66 4.64 -19.64
C LYS A 122 9.49 4.86 -18.39
N GLU A 123 9.24 5.95 -17.66
CA GLU A 123 9.95 6.27 -16.43
C GLU A 123 9.14 5.84 -15.20
N ILE A 124 9.84 5.24 -14.23
CA ILE A 124 9.32 4.97 -12.89
C ILE A 124 10.34 5.45 -11.86
N LYS A 125 9.85 6.16 -10.84
CA LYS A 125 10.64 6.69 -9.73
C LYS A 125 10.16 6.13 -8.41
N PHE A 126 11.09 6.05 -7.46
CA PHE A 126 10.84 5.63 -6.10
C PHE A 126 11.30 6.74 -5.13
N PRO A 127 10.52 7.82 -4.99
CA PRO A 127 10.97 9.03 -4.31
C PRO A 127 11.17 8.84 -2.80
N LYS A 128 10.45 7.91 -2.17
CA LYS A 128 10.40 7.82 -0.71
C LYS A 128 10.10 6.42 -0.20
N LEU A 129 10.89 5.97 0.76
CA LEU A 129 10.60 4.83 1.62
C LEU A 129 10.32 5.32 3.04
N ARG A 130 9.35 4.69 3.70
CA ARG A 130 9.01 4.96 5.08
C ARG A 130 8.64 3.65 5.75
N PHE A 131 8.82 3.60 7.06
CA PHE A 131 8.26 2.53 7.87
C PHE A 131 7.32 3.10 8.90
N HIS A 132 6.33 2.30 9.26
CA HIS A 132 5.33 2.63 10.25
C HIS A 132 5.21 1.47 11.22
N PHE A 133 5.52 1.75 12.48
CA PHE A 133 5.32 0.83 13.59
C PHE A 133 4.14 1.33 14.40
N ALA A 134 3.19 0.46 14.72
CA ALA A 134 2.03 0.85 15.51
C ALA A 134 1.44 -0.34 16.25
N GLU A 135 0.86 -0.08 17.40
CA GLU A 135 0.08 -1.09 18.13
C GLU A 135 -1.26 -1.35 17.40
N VAL A 136 -1.62 -2.62 17.34
CA VAL A 136 -2.81 -3.16 16.70
C VAL A 136 -3.96 -3.13 17.69
N LYS A 137 -5.04 -2.45 17.34
CA LYS A 137 -6.32 -2.50 18.06
C LYS A 137 -7.05 -3.81 17.80
N GLN A 138 -7.01 -4.32 16.57
CA GLN A 138 -7.68 -5.55 16.16
C GLN A 138 -7.10 -6.07 14.83
N VAL A 139 -6.99 -7.40 14.71
CA VAL A 139 -6.68 -8.13 13.47
C VAL A 139 -7.98 -8.73 12.93
N ILE A 140 -8.46 -8.27 11.76
CA ILE A 140 -9.64 -8.87 11.10
C ILE A 140 -9.18 -10.02 10.19
N VAL A 141 -9.19 -11.25 10.70
CA VAL A 141 -8.93 -12.44 9.88
C VAL A 141 -10.12 -12.65 8.93
N PRO A 142 -9.91 -12.93 7.63
CA PRO A 142 -11.02 -13.20 6.72
C PRO A 142 -11.75 -14.48 7.14
N PRO A 143 -13.06 -14.58 6.90
CA PRO A 143 -13.80 -15.81 7.13
C PRO A 143 -13.18 -16.97 6.32
N GLY A 144 -13.18 -18.16 6.92
CA GLY A 144 -12.56 -19.36 6.34
C GLY A 144 -13.09 -19.65 4.93
N GLY A 145 -12.17 -19.80 3.97
CA GLY A 145 -12.48 -20.06 2.56
C GLY A 145 -12.30 -18.87 1.61
N ALA A 146 -12.10 -17.65 2.11
CA ALA A 146 -11.76 -16.50 1.27
C ALA A 146 -10.23 -16.45 1.02
N ALA A 147 -9.80 -16.88 -0.17
CA ALA A 147 -8.39 -16.97 -0.54
C ALA A 147 -7.61 -15.64 -0.45
N GLN A 148 -8.29 -14.48 -0.49
CA GLN A 148 -7.65 -13.15 -0.38
C GLN A 148 -8.67 -12.17 0.23
N GLY A 149 -8.36 -11.53 1.36
CA GLY A 149 -9.35 -10.66 2.00
C GLY A 149 -8.95 -9.88 3.25
N GLY A 150 -8.93 -10.47 4.44
CA GLY A 150 -8.90 -9.72 5.70
C GLY A 150 -7.49 -9.56 6.28
N VAL A 151 -7.04 -8.34 6.51
CA VAL A 151 -6.65 -7.83 7.84
C VAL A 151 -6.64 -6.31 7.72
N THR A 152 -7.75 -5.68 8.10
CA THR A 152 -7.71 -4.27 8.50
C THR A 152 -7.11 -4.25 9.89
N VAL A 153 -5.81 -3.92 9.97
CA VAL A 153 -5.16 -3.61 11.25
C VAL A 153 -5.58 -2.19 11.60
N LEU A 154 -6.47 -2.05 12.57
CA LEU A 154 -6.77 -0.74 13.15
C LEU A 154 -5.62 -0.36 14.06
N PHE A 155 -5.01 0.80 13.85
CA PHE A 155 -3.88 1.27 14.65
C PHE A 155 -4.35 2.06 15.88
N GLN A 156 -3.65 1.88 17.00
CA GLN A 156 -3.81 2.64 18.26
C GLN A 156 -3.03 3.98 18.20
N PRO A 157 -3.20 4.90 19.17
CA PRO A 157 -2.48 6.18 19.20
C PRO A 157 -0.95 6.05 19.34
N ASP A 158 -0.45 4.91 19.83
CA ASP A 158 0.98 4.64 19.91
C ASP A 158 1.50 4.16 18.55
N GLN A 159 1.96 5.13 17.76
CA GLN A 159 2.45 4.94 16.40
C GLN A 159 3.75 5.72 16.20
N LYS A 160 4.64 5.14 15.40
CA LYS A 160 5.95 5.71 15.09
C LYS A 160 6.28 5.55 13.62
N TRP A 161 6.63 6.68 13.01
CA TRP A 161 7.17 6.72 11.65
C TRP A 161 8.69 6.68 11.71
N LEU A 162 9.28 5.82 10.90
CA LEU A 162 10.71 5.59 10.82
C LEU A 162 11.20 5.86 9.40
N GLY A 163 12.41 6.40 9.27
CA GLY A 163 13.10 6.56 8.02
C GLY A 163 14.18 5.49 7.81
N LEU A 164 15.01 5.71 6.78
CA LEU A 164 16.14 4.83 6.47
C LEU A 164 17.19 4.77 7.58
N LYS A 165 17.37 5.87 8.32
CA LYS A 165 18.32 5.93 9.42
C LYS A 165 17.91 4.95 10.53
N GLU A 166 16.67 5.04 10.98
CA GLU A 166 16.12 4.18 12.03
C GLU A 166 16.05 2.72 11.56
N TRP A 167 15.73 2.48 10.28
CA TRP A 167 15.81 1.13 9.70
C TRP A 167 17.20 0.51 9.87
N ARG A 168 18.26 1.23 9.51
CA ARG A 168 19.63 0.73 9.65
C ARG A 168 20.00 0.44 11.10
N GLN A 169 19.59 1.32 12.02
CA GLN A 169 19.78 1.08 13.46
C GLN A 169 19.06 -0.20 13.94
N LEU A 170 17.86 -0.49 13.43
CA LEU A 170 17.17 -1.75 13.72
C LEU A 170 17.93 -2.96 13.19
N VAL A 171 18.40 -2.91 11.94
CA VAL A 171 19.15 -4.01 11.33
C VAL A 171 20.46 -4.27 12.09
N GLU A 172 21.22 -3.22 12.39
CA GLU A 172 22.52 -3.29 13.10
C GLU A 172 22.37 -3.75 14.55
N SER A 173 21.29 -3.36 15.22
CA SER A 173 21.01 -3.77 16.60
C SER A 173 20.45 -5.18 16.74
N GLY A 174 20.28 -5.92 15.64
CA GLY A 174 19.64 -7.24 15.67
C GLY A 174 18.16 -7.16 16.04
N TRP A 175 17.47 -6.13 15.53
CA TRP A 175 16.05 -5.86 15.74
C TRP A 175 15.67 -5.51 17.18
N ASN A 176 16.54 -4.77 17.87
CA ASN A 176 16.19 -4.16 19.13
C ASN A 176 15.42 -2.85 18.88
N PHE A 177 14.10 -2.90 18.97
CA PHE A 177 13.24 -1.75 18.71
C PHE A 177 13.42 -0.58 19.69
N SER A 178 14.03 -0.81 20.86
CA SER A 178 14.29 0.26 21.84
C SER A 178 15.31 1.29 21.31
N VAL A 179 16.22 0.90 20.40
CA VAL A 179 17.22 1.82 19.83
C VAL A 179 16.60 2.88 18.92
N VAL A 180 15.41 2.59 18.40
CA VAL A 180 14.58 3.55 17.65
C VAL A 180 13.44 4.09 18.51
N GLY A 181 13.52 3.95 19.83
CA GLY A 181 12.56 4.44 20.82
C GLY A 181 11.17 3.81 20.68
N VAL A 182 11.10 2.50 20.42
CA VAL A 182 9.88 1.69 20.43
C VAL A 182 10.05 0.57 21.44
N ASN A 183 9.12 0.44 22.38
CA ASN A 183 9.14 -0.64 23.36
C ASN A 183 8.18 -1.75 22.91
N VAL A 184 8.73 -2.86 22.43
CA VAL A 184 7.95 -4.05 22.06
C VAL A 184 7.76 -4.91 23.30
N ILE A 185 6.56 -4.88 23.86
CA ILE A 185 6.16 -5.78 24.96
C ILE A 185 5.60 -7.06 24.36
N SER A 186 6.31 -8.16 24.54
CA SER A 186 5.87 -9.52 24.17
C SER A 186 6.02 -10.46 25.36
N ASN A 187 5.10 -11.43 25.48
CA ASN A 187 5.19 -12.55 26.41
C ASN A 187 5.87 -13.78 25.79
N ALA A 188 6.29 -13.72 24.52
CA ALA A 188 7.01 -14.78 23.82
C ALA A 188 8.19 -14.21 22.98
N PRO A 189 9.22 -15.02 22.69
CA PRO A 189 10.28 -14.62 21.77
C PRO A 189 9.71 -14.49 20.34
N VAL A 190 9.77 -13.28 19.78
CA VAL A 190 9.45 -13.09 18.36
C VAL A 190 10.69 -13.39 17.55
N GLN A 191 10.54 -14.23 16.53
CA GLN A 191 11.61 -14.46 15.57
C GLN A 191 12.06 -13.11 14.97
N ASN A 192 13.37 -12.85 15.02
CA ASN A 192 13.97 -11.60 14.56
C ASN A 192 13.58 -10.35 15.37
N ILE A 193 13.28 -10.44 16.67
CA ILE A 193 13.18 -9.26 17.54
C ILE A 193 13.85 -9.55 18.86
N GLN A 194 14.75 -8.65 19.28
CA GLN A 194 15.18 -8.60 20.68
C GLN A 194 14.12 -7.82 21.45
N SER A 195 13.23 -8.54 22.13
CA SER A 195 12.25 -7.92 23.02
C SER A 195 12.97 -7.34 24.23
N ALA A 196 12.51 -6.17 24.70
CA ALA A 196 12.82 -5.75 26.04
C ALA A 196 12.08 -6.74 26.97
N LEU A 197 12.82 -7.70 27.54
CA LEU A 197 12.28 -8.60 28.54
C LEU A 197 11.55 -7.76 29.59
N PRO A 198 10.26 -8.00 29.89
CA PRO A 198 9.88 -7.94 31.29
C PRO A 198 10.63 -9.11 31.92
N ASN A 199 11.74 -8.83 32.59
CA ASN A 199 12.27 -9.75 33.60
C ASN A 199 11.22 -9.83 34.72
N LEU A 200 10.18 -10.64 34.54
CA LEU A 200 9.25 -11.09 35.58
C LEU A 200 8.70 -12.47 35.21
#